data_AF-A0A7W8DIN3-F1
#
_entry.id   AF-A0A7W8DIN3-F1
#
_cell.length_a   1.000
_cell.length_b   1.000
_cell.length_c   1.000
_cell.angle_alpha   90.00
_cell.angle_beta   90.00
_cell.angle_gamma   90.00
#
_symmetry.space_group_name_H-M   'P 1'
#
loop_
_entity.id
_entity.type
_entity.pdbx_description
1 polymer ?
#
loop_
_entity_poly.entity_id
_entity_poly.type
_entity_poly.pdbx_seq_one_letter_code
_entity_poly.pdbx_strand_id
1 'polypeptide(L)'
;MARQFKDPFTEWLATQGIEAEVYQPGGIFGYPPMGWQIRLRRSSIAYVVPQDKPDTLIVIMFEREQSRRGLGSPFADFVRFVSLVKNSGSGVTRIRGRVEASEDRPKDSLDKERMTRFYHSYLGGTDTLDGTDVEWVVGELEGLELPLGSMAAKPE
;
A
#
# COMPACT_ATOMS: atom_id res chain seq x y z
N MET A 1 -26.20 -2.63 -6.38
CA MET A 1 -24.73 -2.67 -6.27
C MET A 1 -24.39 -2.61 -4.78
N ALA A 2 -23.62 -3.56 -4.26
CA ALA A 2 -23.17 -3.50 -2.87
C ALA A 2 -22.22 -2.30 -2.73
N ARG A 3 -22.46 -1.44 -1.74
CA ARG A 3 -21.62 -0.29 -1.45
C ARG A 3 -20.36 -0.78 -0.76
N GLN A 4 -19.18 -0.52 -1.34
CA GLN A 4 -17.91 -0.86 -0.71
C GLN A 4 -17.82 -0.14 0.65
N PHE A 5 -17.40 -0.87 1.68
CA PHE A 5 -17.12 -0.28 2.99
C PHE A 5 -16.00 0.75 2.85
N LYS A 6 -16.30 1.99 3.25
CA LYS A 6 -15.34 3.09 3.28
C LYS A 6 -14.79 3.18 4.70
N ASP A 7 -13.54 2.78 4.87
CA ASP A 7 -12.87 2.76 6.17
C ASP A 7 -12.40 4.17 6.59
N PRO A 8 -12.11 4.39 7.88
CA PRO A 8 -11.70 5.70 8.39
C PRO A 8 -10.44 6.28 7.72
N PHE A 9 -9.50 5.45 7.26
CA PHE A 9 -8.33 5.94 6.53
C PHE A 9 -8.74 6.48 5.15
N THR A 10 -9.60 5.75 4.43
CA THR A 10 -10.15 6.19 3.14
C THR A 10 -11.02 7.45 3.27
N GLU A 11 -11.75 7.61 4.37
CA GLU A 11 -12.46 8.86 4.68
C GLU A 11 -11.49 10.01 4.93
N TRP A 12 -10.45 9.77 5.73
CA TRP A 12 -9.43 10.76 6.03
C TRP A 12 -8.70 11.24 4.76
N LEU A 13 -8.36 10.34 3.83
CA LEU A 13 -7.71 10.70 2.55
C LEU A 13 -8.52 11.75 1.77
N ALA A 14 -9.84 11.62 1.73
CA ALA A 14 -10.71 12.59 1.06
C ALA A 14 -10.63 13.98 1.72
N THR A 15 -10.46 14.06 3.04
CA THR A 15 -10.24 15.33 3.76
C THR A 15 -8.91 15.99 3.41
N GLN A 16 -7.94 15.21 2.94
CA GLN A 16 -6.64 15.69 2.47
C GLN A 16 -6.64 16.01 0.96
N GLY A 17 -7.79 15.91 0.28
CA GLY A 17 -7.89 16.09 -1.17
C GLY A 17 -7.30 14.93 -1.98
N ILE A 18 -7.09 13.76 -1.37
CA ILE A 18 -6.65 12.55 -2.05
C ILE A 18 -7.88 11.69 -2.31
N GLU A 19 -8.34 11.66 -3.55
CA GLU A 19 -9.47 10.83 -3.94
C GLU A 19 -9.05 9.37 -4.10
N ALA A 20 -9.78 8.49 -3.42
CA ALA A 20 -9.62 7.05 -3.54
C ALA A 20 -10.74 6.49 -4.43
N GLU A 21 -10.34 5.71 -5.43
CA GLU A 21 -11.23 5.04 -6.38
C GLU A 21 -11.48 3.60 -5.95
N VAL A 22 -12.57 3.00 -6.43
CA VAL A 22 -12.85 1.59 -6.15
C VAL A 22 -11.89 0.71 -6.97
N TYR A 23 -11.13 -0.14 -6.29
CA TYR A 23 -10.26 -1.12 -6.94
C TYR A 23 -11.03 -2.41 -7.26
N GLN A 24 -11.26 -2.66 -8.55
CA GLN A 24 -12.04 -3.81 -9.03
C GLN A 24 -11.53 -4.29 -10.40
N PRO A 25 -10.35 -4.93 -10.47
CA PRO A 25 -9.74 -5.35 -11.74
C PRO A 25 -10.62 -6.34 -12.54
N GLY A 26 -11.47 -7.11 -11.86
CA GLY A 26 -12.43 -8.04 -12.48
C GLY A 26 -13.84 -7.50 -12.69
N GLY A 27 -14.06 -6.18 -12.57
CA GLY A 27 -15.41 -5.61 -12.51
C GLY A 27 -16.26 -5.88 -13.76
N ILE A 28 -15.64 -5.88 -14.94
CA ILE A 28 -16.30 -6.22 -16.21
C ILE A 28 -16.81 -7.66 -16.27
N PHE A 29 -16.29 -8.55 -15.41
CA PHE A 29 -16.71 -9.95 -15.28
C PHE A 29 -17.62 -10.17 -14.07
N GLY A 30 -18.07 -9.11 -13.39
CA GLY A 30 -18.97 -9.20 -12.24
C GLY A 30 -18.30 -9.58 -10.92
N TYR A 31 -16.96 -9.63 -10.86
CA TYR A 31 -16.25 -9.84 -9.60
C TYR A 31 -16.47 -8.67 -8.63
N PRO A 32 -16.56 -8.90 -7.31
CA PRO A 32 -16.78 -7.83 -6.34
C PRO A 32 -15.57 -6.87 -6.26
N PRO A 33 -15.78 -5.63 -5.77
CA PRO A 33 -14.69 -4.75 -5.39
C PRO A 33 -13.75 -5.41 -4.39
N MET A 34 -12.45 -5.20 -4.57
CA MET A 34 -11.41 -5.75 -3.69
C MET A 34 -10.93 -4.75 -2.65
N GLY A 35 -11.12 -3.45 -2.90
CA GLY A 35 -10.68 -2.40 -2.00
C GLY A 35 -10.73 -1.03 -2.65
N TRP A 36 -9.80 -0.18 -2.22
CA TRP A 36 -9.62 1.20 -2.68
C TRP A 36 -8.28 1.34 -3.38
N GLN A 37 -8.20 2.24 -4.34
CA GLN A 37 -6.97 2.60 -5.03
C GLN A 37 -6.74 4.11 -4.94
N ILE A 38 -5.49 4.49 -4.67
CA ILE A 38 -5.04 5.87 -4.78
C ILE A 38 -3.86 5.96 -5.75
N ARG A 39 -3.67 7.14 -6.33
CA ARG A 39 -2.47 7.48 -7.10
C ARG A 39 -1.60 8.43 -6.29
N LEU A 40 -0.35 8.03 -6.05
CA LEU A 40 0.67 8.85 -5.42
C LEU A 40 1.78 9.11 -6.42
N ARG A 41 1.86 10.34 -6.94
CA ARG A 41 2.87 10.76 -7.92
C ARG A 41 2.96 9.80 -9.11
N ARG A 42 3.93 8.88 -9.09
CA ARG A 42 4.24 7.94 -10.16
C ARG A 42 3.90 6.50 -9.79
N SER A 43 3.04 6.30 -8.80
CA SER A 43 2.65 4.97 -8.32
C SER A 43 1.16 4.89 -8.07
N SER A 44 0.58 3.73 -8.32
CA SER A 44 -0.79 3.36 -7.95
C SER A 44 -0.74 2.34 -6.84
N ILE A 45 -1.54 2.55 -5.79
CA ILE A 45 -1.58 1.68 -4.62
C ILE A 45 -3.01 1.27 -4.37
N ALA A 46 -3.26 -0.04 -4.41
CA ALA A 46 -4.54 -0.61 -4.01
C ALA A 46 -4.43 -1.23 -2.62
N TYR A 47 -5.42 -0.98 -1.76
CA TYR A 47 -5.45 -1.44 -0.39
C TYR A 47 -6.87 -1.72 0.09
N VAL A 48 -6.99 -2.43 1.20
CA VAL A 48 -8.25 -2.64 1.91
C VAL A 48 -8.00 -2.64 3.42
N VAL A 49 -8.91 -2.04 4.18
CA VAL A 49 -9.01 -2.21 5.63
C VAL A 49 -10.25 -3.07 5.90
N PRO A 50 -10.09 -4.35 6.29
CA PRO A 50 -11.21 -5.24 6.54
C PRO A 50 -12.10 -4.72 7.68
N GLN A 51 -13.42 -4.82 7.52
CA GLN A 51 -14.36 -4.33 8.54
C GLN A 51 -14.23 -5.10 9.87
N ASP A 52 -13.86 -6.37 9.82
CA ASP A 52 -13.63 -7.25 10.96
C ASP A 52 -12.24 -7.08 11.60
N LYS A 53 -11.31 -6.38 10.91
CA LYS A 53 -9.93 -6.11 11.38
C LYS A 53 -9.52 -4.67 11.05
N PRO A 54 -10.15 -3.67 11.69
CA PRO A 54 -9.95 -2.26 11.36
C PRO A 54 -8.55 -1.73 11.73
N ASP A 55 -7.77 -2.49 12.51
CA ASP A 55 -6.39 -2.19 12.89
C ASP A 55 -5.37 -2.55 11.78
N THR A 56 -5.79 -3.31 10.77
CA THR A 56 -4.92 -3.87 9.75
C THR A 56 -5.26 -3.35 8.36
N LEU A 57 -4.30 -2.73 7.68
CA LEU A 57 -4.38 -2.38 6.27
C LEU A 57 -3.65 -3.42 5.43
N ILE A 58 -4.35 -3.97 4.44
CA ILE A 58 -3.81 -4.94 3.49
C ILE A 58 -3.52 -4.23 2.17
N VAL A 59 -2.25 -4.23 1.76
CA VAL A 59 -1.82 -3.77 0.44
C VAL A 59 -2.07 -4.88 -0.56
N ILE A 60 -2.95 -4.61 -1.52
CA ILE A 60 -3.34 -5.54 -2.59
C ILE A 60 -2.40 -5.40 -3.77
N MET A 61 -2.03 -4.16 -4.10
CA MET A 61 -1.21 -3.85 -5.26
C MET A 61 -0.35 -2.61 -5.00
N PHE A 62 0.89 -2.66 -5.46
CA PHE A 62 1.76 -1.50 -5.60
C PHE A 62 2.35 -1.50 -7.00
N GLU A 63 1.83 -0.62 -7.86
CA GLU A 63 2.27 -0.46 -9.24
C GLU A 63 3.03 0.84 -9.40
N ARG A 64 4.12 0.82 -10.17
CA ARG A 64 4.94 1.99 -10.47
C ARG A 64 4.86 2.31 -11.95
N GLU A 65 4.83 3.59 -12.29
CA GLU A 65 5.02 4.03 -13.67
C GLU A 65 6.40 3.59 -14.18
N GLN A 66 6.43 3.06 -15.40
CA GLN A 66 7.61 2.44 -15.99
C GLN A 66 8.77 3.43 -16.28
N SER A 67 8.55 4.74 -16.17
CA SER A 67 9.58 5.74 -16.49
C SER A 67 10.41 6.15 -15.26
N ARG A 68 11.59 5.54 -15.10
CA ARG A 68 12.64 6.07 -14.20
C ARG A 68 13.23 7.34 -14.80
N ARG A 69 12.82 8.50 -14.29
CA ARG A 69 13.57 9.76 -14.45
C ARG A 69 14.28 10.08 -13.13
N GLY A 70 15.59 9.79 -13.03
CA GLY A 70 16.47 10.16 -11.92
C GLY A 70 16.79 9.06 -10.89
N LEU A 71 17.56 9.42 -9.84
CA LEU A 71 18.08 8.54 -8.77
C LEU A 71 17.09 8.29 -7.61
N GLY A 72 15.79 8.51 -7.81
CA GLY A 72 14.80 8.37 -6.74
C GLY A 72 14.62 6.92 -6.26
N SER A 73 14.40 6.74 -4.94
CA SER A 73 14.10 5.42 -4.37
C SER A 73 12.87 4.78 -5.02
N PRO A 74 12.92 3.50 -5.39
CA PRO A 74 11.79 2.79 -6.02
C PRO A 74 10.57 2.66 -5.07
N PHE A 75 10.77 2.81 -3.77
CA PHE A 75 9.74 2.68 -2.74
C PHE A 75 9.34 4.01 -2.10
N ALA A 76 9.77 5.15 -2.64
CA ALA A 76 9.48 6.45 -2.06
C ALA A 76 7.96 6.70 -1.91
N ASP A 77 7.16 6.31 -2.90
CA ASP A 77 5.70 6.48 -2.83
C ASP A 77 5.05 5.48 -1.86
N PHE A 78 5.62 4.29 -1.70
CA PHE A 78 5.20 3.35 -0.65
C PHE A 78 5.47 3.91 0.75
N VAL A 79 6.67 4.46 0.99
CA VAL A 79 7.02 5.15 2.25
C VAL A 79 6.07 6.30 2.55
N ARG A 80 5.71 7.09 1.53
CA ARG A 80 4.71 8.17 1.65
C ARG A 80 3.34 7.62 2.01
N PHE A 81 2.92 6.53 1.38
CA PHE A 81 1.66 5.86 1.70
C PHE A 81 1.62 5.41 3.16
N VAL A 82 2.66 4.73 3.63
CA VAL A 82 2.77 4.33 5.05
C VAL A 82 2.71 5.54 5.99
N SER A 83 3.34 6.66 5.60
CA SER A 83 3.27 7.92 6.35
C SER A 83 1.84 8.47 6.42
N LEU A 84 1.09 8.43 5.31
CA LEU A 84 -0.32 8.84 5.26
C LEU A 84 -1.17 7.99 6.19
N VAL A 85 -1.01 6.67 6.16
CA VAL A 85 -1.72 5.73 7.05
C VAL A 85 -1.45 6.08 8.50
N LYS A 86 -0.17 6.19 8.88
CA LYS A 86 0.23 6.53 10.25
C LYS A 86 -0.31 7.89 10.72
N ASN A 87 -0.26 8.90 9.86
CA ASN A 87 -0.71 10.26 10.21
C ASN A 87 -2.23 10.44 10.21
N SER A 88 -2.98 9.49 9.62
CA SER A 88 -4.43 9.59 9.54
C SER A 88 -5.14 9.46 10.89
N GLY A 89 -4.50 8.82 11.88
CA GLY A 89 -5.16 8.49 13.15
C GLY A 89 -6.36 7.55 12.98
N SER A 90 -6.44 6.81 11.87
CA SER A 90 -7.56 5.92 11.51
C SER A 90 -7.71 4.68 12.38
N GLY A 91 -6.79 4.44 13.32
CA GLY A 91 -6.73 3.22 14.12
C GLY A 91 -5.95 2.08 13.47
N VAL A 92 -5.50 2.23 12.22
CA VAL A 92 -4.60 1.28 11.58
C VAL A 92 -3.24 1.29 12.29
N THR A 93 -2.85 0.13 12.80
CA THR A 93 -1.57 -0.10 13.48
C THR A 93 -0.67 -1.05 12.70
N ARG A 94 -1.24 -1.83 11.77
CA ARG A 94 -0.54 -2.85 10.99
C ARG A 94 -0.70 -2.64 9.50
N ILE A 95 0.37 -2.89 8.75
CA ILE A 95 0.33 -3.02 7.30
C ILE A 95 0.77 -4.42 6.91
N ARG A 96 -0.05 -5.09 6.10
CA ARG A 96 0.23 -6.42 5.56
C ARG A 96 0.26 -6.37 4.04
N GLY A 97 1.22 -7.04 3.43
CA GLY A 97 1.32 -7.12 1.97
C GLY A 97 2.04 -8.38 1.53
N ARG A 98 1.71 -8.86 0.34
CA ARG A 98 2.41 -9.98 -0.30
C ARG A 98 3.45 -9.43 -1.27
N VAL A 99 4.67 -9.93 -1.20
CA VAL A 99 5.73 -9.56 -2.14
C VAL A 99 5.76 -10.56 -3.29
N GLU A 100 5.08 -10.23 -4.38
CA GLU A 100 5.15 -10.99 -5.63
C GLU A 100 5.66 -10.10 -6.75
N ALA A 101 6.63 -10.62 -7.50
CA ALA A 101 7.12 -9.99 -8.70
C ALA A 101 6.36 -10.56 -9.89
N SER A 102 5.71 -9.72 -10.69
CA SER A 102 5.14 -10.16 -11.96
C SER A 102 6.26 -10.54 -12.95
N GLU A 103 5.96 -11.48 -13.85
CA GLU A 103 6.94 -12.00 -14.82
C GLU A 103 7.34 -10.96 -15.88
N ASP A 104 6.50 -9.95 -16.11
CA ASP A 104 6.64 -8.89 -17.10
C ASP A 104 7.37 -7.64 -16.59
N ARG A 105 7.92 -7.67 -15.37
CA ARG A 105 8.60 -6.51 -14.77
C ARG A 105 9.86 -6.09 -15.55
N PRO A 106 10.22 -4.79 -15.53
CA PRO A 106 11.47 -4.30 -16.10
C PRO A 106 12.71 -5.03 -15.53
N LYS A 107 13.72 -5.30 -16.36
CA LYS A 107 14.94 -6.04 -15.98
C LYS A 107 15.75 -5.38 -14.85
N ASP A 108 15.59 -4.08 -14.66
CA ASP A 108 16.24 -3.28 -13.62
C ASP A 108 15.38 -3.12 -12.34
N SER A 109 14.29 -3.89 -12.23
CA SER A 109 13.49 -4.02 -11.02
C SER A 109 14.25 -4.76 -9.93
N LEU A 110 13.99 -4.41 -8.67
CA LEU A 110 14.54 -5.14 -7.53
C LEU A 110 14.00 -6.57 -7.54
N ASP A 111 14.87 -7.57 -7.31
CA ASP A 111 14.44 -8.95 -7.11
C ASP A 111 13.55 -9.12 -5.87
N LYS A 112 12.81 -10.22 -5.79
CA LYS A 112 11.88 -10.50 -4.68
C LYS A 112 12.58 -10.36 -3.33
N GLU A 113 13.80 -10.89 -3.23
CA GLU A 113 14.61 -10.87 -2.01
C GLU A 113 14.91 -9.43 -1.53
N ARG A 114 15.36 -8.55 -2.43
CA ARG A 114 15.62 -7.14 -2.12
C ARG A 114 14.35 -6.38 -1.75
N MET A 115 13.22 -6.68 -2.38
CA MET A 115 11.93 -6.10 -2.03
C MET A 115 11.51 -6.54 -0.61
N THR A 116 11.55 -7.85 -0.34
CA THR A 116 11.26 -8.41 1.00
C THR A 116 12.17 -7.79 2.06
N ARG A 117 13.49 -7.74 1.84
CA ARG A 117 14.44 -7.08 2.77
C ARG A 117 14.09 -5.61 3.03
N PHE A 118 13.66 -4.87 2.01
CA PHE A 118 13.21 -3.49 2.19
C PHE A 118 12.02 -3.43 3.16
N TYR A 119 10.99 -4.26 2.94
CA TYR A 119 9.82 -4.28 3.82
C TYR A 119 10.17 -4.72 5.25
N HIS A 120 11.03 -5.73 5.45
CA HIS A 120 11.50 -6.10 6.79
C HIS A 120 12.24 -4.95 7.47
N SER A 121 13.19 -4.34 6.77
CA SER A 121 14.04 -3.30 7.36
C SER A 121 13.26 -2.03 7.65
N TYR A 122 12.34 -1.65 6.75
CA TYR A 122 11.57 -0.42 6.88
C TYR A 122 10.40 -0.58 7.86
N LEU A 123 9.64 -1.68 7.77
CA LEU A 123 8.44 -1.86 8.60
C LEU A 123 8.69 -2.68 9.89
N GLY A 124 9.95 -3.07 10.16
CA GLY A 124 10.24 -4.06 11.21
C GLY A 124 9.58 -5.41 10.94
N GLY A 125 9.37 -5.73 9.66
CA GLY A 125 8.40 -6.72 9.24
C GLY A 125 8.71 -8.14 9.70
N THR A 126 7.68 -8.95 9.90
CA THR A 126 7.79 -10.40 10.12
C THR A 126 7.09 -11.15 9.00
N ASP A 127 7.64 -12.31 8.63
CA ASP A 127 6.99 -13.20 7.68
C ASP A 127 5.92 -14.01 8.40
N THR A 128 4.72 -14.02 7.82
CA THR A 128 3.63 -14.89 8.26
C THR A 128 3.17 -15.77 7.12
N LEU A 129 3.12 -17.07 7.41
CA LEU A 129 2.52 -18.07 6.52
C LEU A 129 1.03 -18.17 6.83
N ASP A 130 0.18 -17.96 5.82
CA ASP A 130 -1.28 -18.00 6.01
C ASP A 130 -1.87 -19.41 5.86
N GLY A 131 -1.24 -20.41 6.47
CA GLY A 131 -1.66 -21.83 6.37
C GLY A 131 -1.69 -22.42 4.95
N THR A 132 -1.25 -21.66 3.95
CA THR A 132 -1.33 -21.92 2.51
C THR A 132 0.03 -21.75 1.83
N ASP A 133 1.12 -21.78 2.61
CA ASP A 133 2.51 -21.52 2.18
C ASP A 133 2.72 -20.14 1.50
N VAL A 134 1.75 -19.24 1.60
CA VAL A 134 1.86 -17.87 1.10
C VAL A 134 2.52 -17.00 2.16
N GLU A 135 3.68 -16.46 1.81
CA GLU A 135 4.47 -15.56 2.65
C GLU A 135 3.96 -14.12 2.55
N TRP A 136 3.58 -13.57 3.70
CA TRP A 136 3.16 -12.19 3.85
C TRP A 136 4.15 -11.44 4.72
N VAL A 137 4.48 -10.22 4.29
CA VAL A 137 5.23 -9.29 5.15
C VAL A 137 4.23 -8.48 5.95
N VAL A 138 4.34 -8.55 7.28
CA VAL A 138 3.52 -7.78 8.22
C VAL A 138 4.41 -6.80 8.97
N GLY A 139 4.06 -5.53 8.92
CA GLY A 139 4.76 -4.44 9.56
C GLY A 139 3.91 -3.71 10.60
N GLU A 140 4.50 -3.39 11.75
CA GLU A 140 3.87 -2.57 12.78
C GLU A 140 4.19 -1.08 12.53
N LEU A 141 3.19 -0.22 12.62
CA LEU A 141 3.35 1.23 12.44
C LEU A 141 3.80 1.94 13.72
N GLU A 142 3.57 1.29 14.86
CA GLU A 142 4.04 1.72 16.16
C GLU A 142 5.58 1.68 16.18
N GLY A 143 6.22 2.78 16.58
CA GLY A 143 7.69 2.89 16.57
C GLY A 143 8.34 3.19 15.21
N LEU A 144 7.59 3.18 14.09
CA LEU A 144 8.15 3.54 12.77
C LEU A 144 8.60 5.00 12.71
N GLU A 145 9.90 5.28 12.60
CA GLU A 145 10.39 6.64 12.36
C GLU A 145 10.10 7.05 10.92
N LEU A 146 9.25 8.07 10.74
CA LEU A 146 8.97 8.60 9.42
C LEU A 146 10.17 9.42 8.93
N PRO A 147 10.64 9.24 7.68
CA PRO A 147 11.73 10.05 7.17
C PRO A 147 11.35 11.53 7.17
N LEU A 148 12.25 12.37 7.68
CA LEU A 148 12.11 13.82 7.73
C LEU A 148 11.76 14.37 6.34
N GLY A 149 10.56 14.96 6.18
CA GLY A 149 10.07 15.54 4.92
C GLY A 149 8.85 14.86 4.29
N SER A 150 8.17 13.96 4.98
CA SER A 150 6.88 13.37 4.55
C SER A 150 5.67 14.32 4.69
N MET A 151 5.87 15.54 5.19
CA MET A 151 4.84 16.58 5.23
C MET A 151 4.72 17.34 3.91
N ALA A 152 3.47 17.59 3.52
CA ALA A 152 3.00 18.36 2.36
C ALA A 152 3.16 17.69 0.99
N ALA A 153 2.36 16.65 0.73
CA ALA A 153 1.82 16.49 -0.61
C ALA A 153 0.60 17.42 -0.72
N LYS A 154 0.81 18.67 -1.12
CA LYS A 154 -0.26 19.36 -1.85
C LYS A 154 -0.30 18.72 -3.24
N PRO A 155 -1.47 18.27 -3.73
CA PRO A 155 -1.60 17.94 -5.14
C PRO A 155 -1.32 19.21 -5.96
N GLU A 156 -0.44 19.08 -6.96
CA GLU A 156 -0.32 20.06 -8.05
C GLU A 156 -1.45 19.85 -9.07
#